data_AF-A0A962VKH2-F1
#
_entry.id   AF-A0A962VKH2-F1
#
_cell.length_a   1.000
_cell.length_b   1.000
_cell.length_c   1.000
_cell.angle_alpha   90.00
_cell.angle_beta   90.00
_cell.angle_gamma   90.00
#
_symmetry.space_group_name_H-M   'P 1'
#
loop_
_entity.id
_entity.type
_entity.pdbx_description
1 polymer ?
#
loop_
_entity_poly.entity_id
_entity_poly.type
_entity_poly.pdbx_seq_one_letter_code
_entity_poly.pdbx_strand_id
1 'polypeptide(L)'
;SALIRNARLQPHSTLQTAIGIRHQRIQQKSQGFMGGSFNTREFFHKASALVVQRIKQTFLALGFALPAVLLMASLLVEMPGLLLVAVIVQMLGLIAERWYFFAEARHPQNLYYQTVG
;
A
#
# COMPACT_ATOMS: atom_id res chain seq x y z
N SER A 1 12.71 -7.94 4.57
CA SER A 1 11.62 -7.78 3.57
C SER A 1 11.25 -6.31 3.38
N ALA A 2 10.97 -5.89 2.14
CA ALA A 2 10.61 -4.51 1.79
C ALA A 2 9.46 -3.93 2.64
N LEU A 3 8.53 -4.77 3.11
CA LEU A 3 7.45 -4.39 4.01
C LEU A 3 7.94 -3.73 5.32
N ILE A 4 8.99 -4.27 5.94
CA ILE A 4 9.55 -3.71 7.19
C ILE A 4 10.20 -2.36 6.92
N ARG A 5 10.86 -2.21 5.76
CA ARG A 5 11.47 -0.95 5.34
C ARG A 5 10.39 0.11 5.13
N ASN A 6 9.35 -0.23 4.37
CA ASN A 6 8.26 0.68 4.04
C ASN A 6 7.49 1.12 5.29
N ALA A 7 7.25 0.20 6.23
CA ALA A 7 6.59 0.51 7.51
C ALA A 7 7.39 1.50 8.40
N ARG A 8 8.70 1.65 8.16
CA ARG A 8 9.58 2.56 8.91
C ARG A 8 9.85 3.88 8.17
N LEU A 9 9.31 4.07 6.96
CA LEU A 9 9.51 5.31 6.21
C LEU A 9 8.85 6.47 6.94
N GLN A 10 9.65 7.46 7.32
CA GLN A 10 9.15 8.71 7.86
C GLN A 10 8.97 9.74 6.73
N PRO A 11 7.90 10.55 6.76
CA PRO A 11 7.76 11.64 5.82
C PRO A 11 8.91 12.63 5.95
N HIS A 12 9.49 13.06 4.82
CA HIS A 12 10.57 14.05 4.80
C HIS A 12 10.09 15.47 5.16
N SER A 13 8.78 15.74 5.04
CA SER A 13 8.17 17.01 5.40
C SER A 13 7.14 16.82 6.52
N THR A 14 7.12 17.76 7.45
CA THR A 14 6.16 17.87 8.55
C THR A 14 5.36 19.16 8.39
N LEU A 15 4.24 19.29 9.12
CA LEU A 15 3.45 20.53 9.12
C LEU A 15 4.33 21.74 9.51
N GLN A 16 5.25 21.56 10.45
CA GLN A 16 6.21 22.56 10.92
C GLN A 16 7.12 23.05 9.79
N THR A 17 7.77 22.12 9.09
CA THR A 17 8.70 22.46 7.99
C THR A 17 7.98 23.06 6.80
N ALA A 18 6.72 22.68 6.58
CA ALA A 18 5.90 23.18 5.47
C ALA A 18 5.49 24.65 5.62
N ILE A 19 5.22 25.10 6.85
CA ILE A 19 4.80 26.48 7.15
C ILE A 19 5.94 27.35 7.72
N GLY A 20 7.13 26.78 7.89
CA GLY A 20 8.30 27.49 8.42
C GLY A 20 8.26 27.82 9.91
N ILE A 21 7.33 27.24 10.68
CA ILE A 21 7.15 27.54 12.11
C ILE A 21 7.99 26.59 12.96
N ARG A 22 8.86 27.14 13.81
CA ARG A 22 9.77 26.39 14.71
C ARG A 22 9.15 26.03 16.07
N HIS A 23 7.82 25.95 16.16
CA HIS A 23 7.13 25.61 17.40
C HIS A 23 7.02 24.09 17.58
N GLN A 24 7.19 23.61 18.81
CA GLN A 24 7.30 22.16 19.12
C GLN A 24 5.99 21.39 18.84
N ARG A 25 4.84 22.05 18.99
CA ARG A 25 3.53 21.41 18.83
C ARG A 25 2.68 22.21 17.86
N ILE A 26 2.37 21.61 16.71
CA ILE A 26 1.47 22.17 15.71
C ILE A 26 0.32 21.17 15.54
N GLN A 27 -0.91 21.66 15.71
CA GLN A 27 -2.12 20.87 15.52
C GLN A 27 -2.97 21.54 14.43
N GLN A 28 -3.37 20.76 13.44
CA GLN A 28 -4.34 21.22 12.45
C GLN A 28 -5.73 21.30 13.09
N LYS A 29 -6.31 22.50 13.17
CA LYS A 29 -7.65 22.74 13.74
C LYS A 29 -8.76 22.65 12.69
N SER A 30 -8.45 22.92 11.43
CA SER A 30 -9.37 22.78 10.31
C SER A 30 -8.57 22.60 9.00
N GLN A 31 -9.21 22.06 7.97
CA GLN A 31 -8.64 22.00 6.63
C GLN A 31 -8.84 23.31 5.84
N GLY A 32 -9.56 24.29 6.41
CA GLY A 32 -9.88 25.56 5.74
C GLY A 32 -10.98 25.48 4.68
N PHE A 33 -11.65 24.32 4.54
CA PHE A 33 -12.76 24.11 3.62
C PHE A 33 -13.99 23.56 4.36
N MET A 34 -15.19 23.94 3.91
CA MET A 34 -16.47 23.45 4.46
C MET A 34 -16.96 22.16 3.79
N GLY A 35 -16.28 21.66 2.76
CA GLY A 35 -16.65 20.44 2.02
C GLY A 35 -15.43 19.72 1.43
N GLY A 36 -15.65 18.62 0.72
CA GLY A 36 -14.56 17.85 0.10
C GLY A 36 -13.84 18.66 -0.99
N SER A 37 -12.50 18.70 -0.91
CA SER A 37 -11.63 19.34 -1.90
C SER A 37 -11.16 18.36 -2.98
N PHE A 38 -10.62 18.86 -4.09
CA PHE A 38 -9.96 18.03 -5.11
C PHE A 38 -8.92 17.08 -4.48
N ASN A 39 -8.12 17.58 -3.55
CA ASN A 39 -7.05 16.81 -2.91
C ASN A 39 -7.59 15.66 -2.03
N THR A 40 -8.75 15.84 -1.39
CA THR A 40 -9.39 14.76 -0.62
C THR A 40 -10.03 13.68 -1.50
N ARG A 41 -10.27 13.97 -2.78
CA ARG A 41 -10.87 13.02 -3.73
C ARG A 41 -9.82 12.22 -4.50
N GLU A 42 -8.73 12.88 -4.88
CA GLU A 42 -7.74 12.32 -5.81
C GLU A 42 -6.62 11.53 -5.11
N PHE A 43 -6.18 11.98 -3.92
CA PHE A 43 -5.03 11.38 -3.23
C PHE A 43 -5.39 10.32 -2.18
N PHE A 44 -6.66 9.92 -2.11
CA PHE A 44 -7.13 8.88 -1.20
C PHE A 44 -7.56 7.63 -1.97
N HIS A 45 -6.91 6.51 -1.65
CA HIS A 45 -7.42 5.20 -2.03
C HIS A 45 -8.71 4.96 -1.22
N LYS A 46 -9.88 4.95 -1.86
CA LYS A 46 -11.19 4.77 -1.18
C LYS A 46 -11.40 3.38 -0.54
N ALA A 47 -10.34 2.58 -0.46
CA ALA A 47 -10.33 1.25 0.12
C ALA A 47 -10.30 1.31 1.66
N SER A 48 -11.12 0.47 2.31
CA SER A 48 -11.11 0.35 3.77
C SER A 48 -9.83 -0.31 4.28
N ALA A 49 -9.49 -0.09 5.55
CA ALA A 49 -8.33 -0.74 6.19
C ALA A 49 -8.38 -2.28 6.08
N LEU A 50 -9.59 -2.86 6.15
CA LEU A 50 -9.80 -4.29 5.96
C LEU A 50 -9.42 -4.75 4.53
N VAL A 51 -9.81 -3.98 3.50
CA VAL A 51 -9.46 -4.30 2.10
C VAL A 51 -7.94 -4.27 1.91
N VAL A 52 -7.26 -3.25 2.45
CA VAL A 52 -5.80 -3.14 2.39
C VAL A 52 -5.14 -4.34 3.09
N GLN A 53 -5.61 -4.73 4.27
CA GLN A 53 -5.11 -5.90 4.99
C GLN A 53 -5.35 -7.22 4.24
N ARG A 54 -6.52 -7.40 3.61
CA ARG A 54 -6.84 -8.58 2.81
C ARG A 54 -5.94 -8.68 1.58
N ILE A 55 -5.73 -7.58 0.86
CA ILE A 55 -4.86 -7.56 -0.32
C ILE A 55 -3.42 -7.93 0.07
N LYS A 56 -2.95 -7.52 1.26
CA LYS A 56 -1.65 -7.94 1.79
C LYS A 56 -1.50 -9.46 1.85
N GLN A 57 -2.50 -10.13 2.42
CA GLN A 57 -2.51 -11.59 2.53
C GLN A 57 -2.60 -12.23 1.14
N THR A 58 -3.45 -11.68 0.27
CA THR A 58 -3.66 -12.18 -1.09
C THR A 58 -2.39 -12.12 -1.93
N PHE A 59 -1.67 -10.99 -1.98
CA PHE A 59 -0.47 -10.91 -2.80
C PHE A 59 0.67 -11.78 -2.27
N LEU A 60 0.77 -11.98 -0.94
CA LEU A 60 1.74 -12.91 -0.36
C LEU A 60 1.43 -14.36 -0.75
N ALA A 61 0.14 -14.74 -0.70
CA ALA A 61 -0.31 -16.06 -1.09
C ALA A 61 -0.10 -16.31 -2.60
N LEU A 62 -0.57 -15.41 -3.46
CA LEU A 62 -0.51 -15.56 -4.91
C LEU A 62 0.89 -15.28 -5.49
N GLY A 63 1.66 -14.37 -4.90
CA GLY A 63 2.99 -14.01 -5.41
C GLY A 63 4.11 -14.97 -4.99
N PHE A 64 3.91 -15.73 -3.90
CA PHE A 64 4.98 -16.54 -3.32
C PHE A 64 4.51 -17.94 -2.90
N ALA A 65 3.53 -18.05 -1.99
CA ALA A 65 3.18 -19.34 -1.40
C ALA A 65 2.58 -20.32 -2.41
N LEU A 66 1.58 -19.90 -3.18
CA LEU A 66 0.92 -20.73 -4.17
C LEU A 66 1.83 -21.06 -5.37
N PRO A 67 2.59 -20.10 -5.96
CA PRO A 67 3.58 -20.44 -6.97
C PRO A 67 4.62 -21.45 -6.49
N ALA A 68 5.11 -21.33 -5.25
CA ALA A 68 6.07 -22.31 -4.69
C ALA A 68 5.47 -23.73 -4.61
N VAL A 69 4.20 -23.85 -4.20
CA VAL A 69 3.49 -25.13 -4.19
C VAL A 69 3.31 -25.67 -5.61
N LEU A 70 2.93 -24.83 -6.57
CA LEU A 70 2.76 -25.23 -7.97
C LEU A 70 4.08 -25.68 -8.61
N LEU A 71 5.19 -25.02 -8.29
CA LEU A 71 6.54 -25.43 -8.72
C LEU A 71 6.89 -26.81 -8.16
N MET A 72 6.68 -27.04 -6.86
CA MET A 72 6.91 -28.36 -6.26
C MET A 72 6.01 -29.44 -6.89
N ALA A 73 4.72 -29.14 -7.12
CA ALA A 73 3.80 -30.07 -7.75
C ALA A 73 4.17 -30.40 -9.20
N SER A 74 4.69 -29.42 -9.96
CA SER A 74 5.17 -29.64 -11.32
C SER A 74 6.30 -30.67 -11.38
N LEU A 75 7.20 -30.66 -10.39
CA LEU A 75 8.29 -31.62 -10.26
C LEU A 75 7.81 -33.01 -9.85
N LEU A 76 6.83 -33.10 -8.94
CA LEU A 76 6.33 -34.37 -8.41
C LEU A 76 5.45 -35.14 -9.39
N VAL A 77 4.66 -34.42 -10.19
CA VAL A 77 3.67 -35.02 -11.12
C VAL A 77 4.19 -34.98 -12.57
N GLU A 78 5.40 -34.47 -12.80
CA GLU A 78 6.03 -34.33 -14.13
C GLU A 78 5.12 -33.60 -15.14
N MET A 79 4.33 -32.64 -14.66
CA MET A 79 3.42 -31.84 -15.48
C MET A 79 4.01 -30.45 -15.71
N PRO A 80 4.73 -30.22 -16.82
CA PRO A 80 5.35 -28.92 -17.10
C PRO A 80 4.31 -27.81 -17.30
N GLY A 81 3.06 -28.15 -17.65
CA GLY A 81 1.96 -27.18 -17.75
C GLY A 81 1.68 -26.41 -16.44
N LEU A 82 2.00 -27.00 -15.29
CA LEU A 82 1.87 -26.33 -13.98
C LEU A 82 2.83 -25.14 -13.82
N LEU A 83 3.95 -25.10 -14.56
CA LEU A 83 4.87 -23.97 -14.54
C LEU A 83 4.23 -22.71 -15.15
N LEU A 84 3.49 -22.85 -16.24
CA LEU A 84 2.78 -21.73 -16.86
C LEU A 84 1.71 -21.18 -15.90
N VAL A 85 1.00 -22.06 -15.22
CA VAL A 85 0.01 -21.68 -14.19
C VAL A 85 0.70 -20.94 -13.03
N ALA A 86 1.84 -21.44 -12.55
CA ALA A 86 2.62 -20.79 -11.50
C ALA A 86 3.03 -19.36 -11.89
N VAL A 87 3.49 -19.15 -13.13
CA VAL A 87 3.86 -17.83 -13.65
C VAL A 87 2.66 -16.87 -13.69
N ILE A 88 1.51 -17.33 -14.19
CA ILE A 88 0.29 -16.51 -14.27
C ILE A 88 -0.17 -16.12 -12.87
N VAL A 89 -0.23 -17.08 -11.95
CA VAL A 89 -0.62 -16.86 -10.55
C VAL A 89 0.33 -15.86 -9.87
N GLN A 90 1.64 -16.02 -10.09
CA GLN A 90 2.65 -15.13 -9.55
C GLN A 90 2.51 -13.70 -10.11
N MET A 91 2.22 -13.55 -11.40
CA MET A 91 1.97 -12.24 -12.01
C MET A 91 0.77 -11.53 -11.40
N LEU A 92 -0.33 -12.24 -11.18
CA LEU A 92 -1.50 -11.67 -10.51
C LEU A 92 -1.17 -11.24 -9.08
N GLY A 93 -0.38 -12.04 -8.36
CA GLY A 93 0.14 -11.69 -7.04
C GLY A 93 0.98 -10.40 -7.06
N LEU A 94 1.92 -10.28 -8.00
CA LEU A 94 2.79 -9.10 -8.10
C LEU A 94 2.04 -7.83 -8.52
N ILE A 95 1.00 -7.93 -9.35
CA ILE A 95 0.12 -6.80 -9.66
C ILE A 95 -0.60 -6.33 -8.39
N ALA A 96 -1.11 -7.27 -7.59
CA ALA A 96 -1.74 -6.95 -6.30
C ALA A 96 -0.75 -6.33 -5.30
N GLU A 97 0.51 -6.79 -5.27
CA GLU A 97 1.57 -6.16 -4.47
C GLU A 97 1.81 -4.71 -4.89
N ARG A 98 1.87 -4.42 -6.20
CA ARG A 98 2.06 -3.05 -6.71
C ARG A 98 0.92 -2.15 -6.30
N TRP A 99 -0.33 -2.61 -6.45
CA TRP A 99 -1.48 -1.85 -5.97
C TRP A 99 -1.40 -1.60 -4.45
N TYR A 100 -1.04 -2.62 -3.67
CA TYR A 100 -0.88 -2.49 -2.21
C TYR A 100 0.21 -1.49 -1.82
N PHE A 101 1.35 -1.48 -2.53
CA PHE A 101 2.41 -0.50 -2.32
C PHE A 101 1.90 0.93 -2.52
N PHE A 102 1.12 1.19 -3.57
CA PHE A 102 0.53 2.52 -3.80
C PHE A 102 -0.52 2.88 -2.74
N ALA A 103 -1.30 1.92 -2.27
CA ALA A 103 -2.25 2.14 -1.19
C ALA A 103 -1.55 2.42 0.16
N GLU A 104 -0.48 1.68 0.49
CA GLU A 104 0.27 1.90 1.74
C GLU A 104 1.16 3.16 1.67
N ALA A 105 1.57 3.59 0.48
CA ALA A 105 2.35 4.80 0.29
C ALA A 105 1.55 6.04 0.73
N ARG A 106 1.97 6.65 1.84
CA ARG A 106 1.39 7.91 2.32
C ARG A 106 1.83 9.04 1.41
N HIS A 107 0.91 9.59 0.63
CA HIS A 107 1.18 10.78 -0.18
C HIS A 107 1.50 11.97 0.75
N PRO A 108 2.56 12.77 0.50
CA PRO A 108 2.91 13.92 1.36
C PRO A 108 1.76 14.90 1.53
N GLN A 109 0.87 15.00 0.54
CA GLN A 109 -0.32 15.85 0.63
C GLN A 109 -1.34 15.36 1.66
N ASN A 110 -1.42 14.04 1.92
CA ASN A 110 -2.35 13.50 2.92
C ASN A 110 -1.98 13.94 4.35
N LEU A 111 -0.76 14.44 4.57
CA LEU A 111 -0.36 15.04 5.86
C LEU A 111 -1.11 16.33 6.18
N TYR A 112 -1.54 17.09 5.16
CA TYR A 112 -2.29 18.34 5.32
C TYR A 112 -3.80 18.15 5.31
N TYR A 113 -4.26 16.96 4.95
CA TYR A 113 -5.68 16.61 4.87
C TYR A 113 -6.05 15.47 5.82
N GLN A 114 -5.31 15.34 6.94
CA GLN A 114 -5.73 14.44 8.00
C GLN A 114 -7.09 14.93 8.50
N THR A 115 -8.05 14.02 8.61
CA THR A 115 -9.38 14.34 9.13
C THR A 115 -9.17 14.90 10.53
N VAL A 116 -9.57 16.16 10.70
CA VAL A 116 -9.64 16.78 12.02
C VAL A 116 -10.73 16.01 12.77
N GLY A 117 -10.30 15.12 13.66
CA GLY A 117 -11.14 14.52 14.69
C GLY A 117 -11.17 15.40 15.91
#